data_AF-A0A4R0WTW0-F1
#
_entry.id   AF-A0A4R0WTW0-F1
#
_cell.length_a   1.000
_cell.length_b   1.000
_cell.length_c   1.000
_cell.angle_alpha   90.00
_cell.angle_beta   90.00
_cell.angle_gamma   90.00
#
_symmetry.space_group_name_H-M   'P 1'
#
loop_
_entity.id
_entity.type
_entity.pdbx_description
1 polymer ?
#
loop_
_entity_poly.entity_id
_entity_poly.type
_entity_poly.pdbx_seq_one_letter_code
_entity_poly.pdbx_strand_id
1 'polypeptide(L)'
;RTRSVENVLEEVKWIRDNMPEVKEIMFDDDTFTDFKPRVEEIARGLGKLGVTWSCNAKANVPYATLKIMKENGLRLLLVGYESGDDQILLNIKKGLRTDIARRFSEDCRKLGIKIHGTFILGLPGETKETIQKTIEYAKDINP
;
A
#
# COMPACT_ATOMS: atom_id res chain seq x y z
N ARG A 1 1.97 13.52 -12.03
CA ARG A 1 1.58 13.21 -13.43
C ARG A 1 1.31 11.72 -13.52
N THR A 2 0.34 11.29 -14.33
CA THR A 2 0.02 9.86 -14.52
C THR A 2 0.23 9.48 -15.98
N ARG A 3 0.62 8.23 -16.22
CA ARG A 3 0.58 7.60 -17.55
C ARG A 3 -0.79 6.95 -17.75
N SER A 4 -1.21 6.80 -19.01
CA SER A 4 -2.45 6.10 -19.31
C SER A 4 -2.37 4.65 -18.84
N VAL A 5 -3.52 4.02 -18.63
CA VAL A 5 -3.59 2.62 -18.18
C VAL A 5 -2.98 1.70 -19.23
N GLU A 6 -3.29 1.95 -20.51
CA GLU A 6 -2.78 1.17 -21.64
C GLU A 6 -1.26 1.20 -21.68
N ASN A 7 -0.67 2.38 -21.54
CA ASN A 7 0.77 2.53 -21.63
C ASN A 7 1.52 1.87 -20.45
N VAL A 8 0.91 1.80 -19.26
CA VAL A 8 1.46 1.03 -18.13
C VAL A 8 1.36 -0.47 -18.40
N LEU A 9 0.23 -0.95 -18.91
CA LEU A 9 0.03 -2.38 -19.19
C LEU A 9 0.91 -2.87 -20.34
N GLU A 10 1.17 -2.03 -21.35
CA GLU A 10 2.11 -2.32 -22.44
C GLU A 10 3.54 -2.53 -21.91
N GLU A 11 3.99 -1.69 -20.98
CA GLU A 11 5.30 -1.84 -20.36
C GLU A 11 5.40 -3.11 -19.52
N VAL A 12 4.39 -3.39 -18.70
CA VAL A 12 4.36 -4.62 -17.91
C VAL A 12 4.33 -5.86 -18.79
N LYS A 13 3.56 -5.83 -19.89
CA LYS A 13 3.55 -6.90 -20.88
C LYS A 13 4.94 -7.08 -21.49
N TRP A 14 5.61 -6.00 -21.87
CA TRP A 14 6.97 -6.07 -22.41
C TRP A 14 7.94 -6.68 -21.40
N ILE A 15 7.89 -6.29 -20.12
CA ILE A 15 8.72 -6.88 -19.05
C ILE A 15 8.46 -8.38 -18.94
N ARG A 16 7.19 -8.80 -18.85
CA ARG A 16 6.82 -10.22 -18.77
C ARG A 16 7.34 -11.03 -19.98
N ASP A 17 7.26 -10.47 -21.18
CA ASP A 17 7.61 -11.17 -22.42
C ASP A 17 9.13 -11.22 -22.66
N ASN A 18 9.90 -10.27 -22.12
CA ASN A 18 11.33 -10.10 -22.42
C ASN A 18 12.26 -10.37 -21.21
N MET A 19 11.72 -10.45 -20.00
CA MET A 19 12.48 -10.66 -18.76
C MET A 19 11.86 -11.80 -17.93
N PRO A 20 11.88 -13.05 -18.42
CA PRO A 20 11.20 -14.18 -17.78
C PRO A 20 11.72 -14.52 -16.36
N GLU A 21 12.89 -14.01 -15.99
CA GLU A 21 13.47 -14.11 -14.65
C GLU A 21 12.79 -13.21 -13.61
N VAL A 22 12.06 -12.19 -14.05
CA VAL A 22 11.34 -11.25 -13.17
C VAL A 22 10.13 -11.97 -12.57
N LYS A 23 10.11 -12.05 -11.24
CA LYS A 23 9.04 -12.74 -10.49
C LYS A 23 7.95 -11.81 -10.00
N GLU A 24 8.22 -10.52 -9.93
CA GLU A 24 7.33 -9.52 -9.36
C GLU A 24 7.68 -8.12 -9.87
N ILE A 25 6.65 -7.29 -10.05
CA ILE A 25 6.78 -5.88 -10.41
C ILE A 25 6.33 -5.02 -9.22
N MET A 26 7.18 -4.10 -8.78
CA MET A 26 6.84 -3.12 -7.75
C MET A 26 6.57 -1.77 -8.40
N PHE A 27 5.36 -1.23 -8.21
CA PHE A 27 5.04 0.14 -8.58
C PHE A 27 5.46 1.09 -7.47
N ASP A 28 6.41 1.97 -7.80
CA ASP A 28 7.00 2.92 -6.85
C ASP A 28 6.29 4.29 -6.84
N ASP A 29 5.08 4.37 -7.40
CA ASP A 29 4.26 5.58 -7.39
C ASP A 29 3.80 5.95 -5.97
N ASP A 30 4.10 7.17 -5.51
CA ASP A 30 3.70 7.70 -4.18
C ASP A 30 2.19 7.61 -3.91
N THR A 31 1.38 7.67 -4.97
CA THR A 31 -0.09 7.81 -4.91
C THR A 31 -0.81 6.80 -5.79
N PHE A 32 -0.21 5.63 -6.05
CA PHE A 32 -0.76 4.59 -6.94
C PHE A 32 -2.25 4.30 -6.69
N THR A 33 -2.64 4.24 -5.41
CA THR A 33 -3.98 3.88 -4.96
C THR A 33 -4.96 5.06 -4.79
N ASP A 34 -4.51 6.31 -4.99
CA ASP A 34 -5.33 7.49 -4.69
C ASP A 34 -6.50 7.67 -5.68
N PHE A 35 -6.37 7.19 -6.92
CA PHE A 35 -7.44 7.21 -7.92
C PHE A 35 -8.01 5.80 -8.18
N LYS A 36 -9.04 5.43 -7.40
CA LYS A 36 -9.62 4.07 -7.35
C LYS A 36 -9.97 3.48 -8.72
N PRO A 37 -10.72 4.17 -9.61
CA PRO A 37 -11.05 3.61 -10.92
C PRO A 37 -9.82 3.21 -11.72
N ARG A 38 -8.75 4.03 -11.68
CA ARG A 38 -7.51 3.75 -12.42
C ARG A 38 -6.75 2.56 -11.84
N VAL A 39 -6.59 2.48 -10.52
CA VAL A 39 -5.88 1.33 -9.91
C VAL A 39 -6.64 0.03 -10.12
N GLU A 40 -7.98 0.07 -10.09
CA GLU A 40 -8.81 -1.12 -10.38
C GLU A 40 -8.69 -1.55 -11.85
N GLU A 41 -8.65 -0.59 -12.78
CA GLU A 41 -8.45 -0.87 -14.21
C GLU A 41 -7.06 -1.46 -14.49
N ILE A 42 -6.01 -0.88 -13.91
CA ILE A 42 -4.65 -1.42 -13.99
C ILE A 42 -4.61 -2.82 -13.38
N ALA A 43 -5.14 -3.00 -12.16
CA ALA A 43 -5.16 -4.30 -11.51
C ALA A 43 -5.78 -5.36 -12.43
N ARG A 44 -6.96 -5.12 -12.99
CA ARG A 44 -7.60 -6.06 -13.94
C ARG A 44 -6.74 -6.34 -15.18
N GLY A 45 -6.04 -5.33 -15.70
CA GLY A 45 -5.09 -5.51 -16.79
C GLY A 45 -3.90 -6.41 -16.40
N LEU A 46 -3.32 -6.19 -15.22
CA LEU A 46 -2.23 -7.02 -14.67
C LEU A 46 -2.67 -8.46 -14.43
N GLY A 47 -3.91 -8.67 -13.95
CA GLY A 47 -4.51 -9.99 -13.79
C GLY A 47 -4.60 -10.76 -15.10
N LYS A 48 -5.01 -10.10 -16.20
CA LYS A 48 -5.01 -10.69 -17.55
C LYS A 48 -3.61 -11.04 -18.05
N LEU A 49 -2.59 -10.30 -17.61
CA LEU A 49 -1.19 -10.58 -17.95
C LEU A 49 -0.60 -11.72 -17.12
N GLY A 50 -1.22 -12.09 -16.00
CA GLY A 50 -0.79 -13.17 -15.11
C GLY A 50 0.43 -12.81 -14.26
N VAL A 51 0.64 -11.52 -13.98
CA VAL A 51 1.82 -11.06 -13.23
C VAL A 51 1.52 -10.89 -11.73
N THR A 52 2.53 -11.19 -10.91
CA THR A 52 2.51 -10.82 -9.49
C THR A 52 3.07 -9.42 -9.34
N TRP A 53 2.43 -8.59 -8.52
CA TRP A 53 2.85 -7.21 -8.34
C TRP A 53 2.61 -6.71 -6.92
N SER A 54 3.26 -5.59 -6.64
CA SER A 54 3.19 -4.86 -5.37
C SER A 54 3.21 -3.36 -5.64
N CYS A 55 2.80 -2.55 -4.66
CA CYS A 55 2.87 -1.10 -4.79
C CYS A 55 2.98 -0.41 -3.42
N ASN A 56 3.37 0.86 -3.47
CA ASN A 56 3.17 1.77 -2.34
C ASN A 56 1.67 2.08 -2.18
N ALA A 57 1.20 2.22 -0.94
CA ALA A 57 -0.17 2.61 -0.64
C ALA A 57 -0.29 3.36 0.68
N LYS A 58 -1.35 4.16 0.81
CA LYS A 58 -1.80 4.69 2.10
C LYS A 58 -2.67 3.65 2.81
N ALA A 59 -2.66 3.66 4.14
CA ALA A 59 -3.45 2.73 4.95
C ALA A 59 -4.97 3.08 4.99
N ASN A 60 -5.55 3.47 3.86
CA ASN A 60 -6.95 3.86 3.75
C ASN A 60 -7.62 3.38 2.44
N VAL A 61 -6.99 2.44 1.73
CA VAL A 61 -7.59 1.82 0.53
C VAL A 61 -8.84 1.04 0.95
N PRO A 62 -10.00 1.25 0.31
CA PRO A 62 -11.22 0.52 0.66
C PRO A 62 -11.09 -0.98 0.39
N TYR A 63 -11.76 -1.80 1.21
CA TYR A 63 -11.82 -3.25 1.07
C TYR A 63 -12.17 -3.72 -0.36
N ALA A 64 -13.15 -3.09 -1.02
CA ALA A 64 -13.56 -3.46 -2.37
C ALA A 64 -12.42 -3.31 -3.40
N THR A 65 -11.66 -2.22 -3.30
CA THR A 65 -10.49 -1.98 -4.16
C THR A 65 -9.37 -2.96 -3.83
N LEU A 66 -9.08 -3.20 -2.53
CA LEU A 66 -8.10 -4.19 -2.10
C LEU A 66 -8.42 -5.60 -2.64
N LYS A 67 -9.70 -5.99 -2.60
CA LYS A 67 -10.17 -7.27 -3.12
C LYS A 67 -9.91 -7.38 -4.62
N ILE A 68 -10.24 -6.34 -5.41
CA ILE A 68 -9.95 -6.31 -6.85
C ILE A 68 -8.43 -6.43 -7.10
N MET A 69 -7.61 -5.67 -6.37
CA MET A 69 -6.15 -5.74 -6.52
C MET A 69 -5.63 -7.15 -6.21
N LYS A 70 -6.09 -7.76 -5.11
CA LYS A 70 -5.69 -9.12 -4.70
C LYS A 70 -6.07 -10.19 -5.72
N GLU A 71 -7.30 -10.16 -6.20
CA GLU A 71 -7.81 -11.10 -7.21
C GLU A 71 -7.05 -10.99 -8.54
N ASN A 72 -6.32 -9.89 -8.76
CA ASN A 72 -5.56 -9.63 -9.97
C ASN A 72 -4.05 -9.49 -9.73
N GLY A 73 -3.51 -10.26 -8.77
CA GLY A 73 -2.07 -10.48 -8.65
C GLY A 73 -1.33 -9.62 -7.61
N LEU A 74 -2.03 -8.74 -6.89
CA LEU A 74 -1.39 -8.00 -5.79
C LEU A 74 -0.95 -8.96 -4.67
N ARG A 75 0.33 -8.89 -4.33
CA ARG A 75 0.93 -9.70 -3.25
C ARG A 75 1.20 -8.87 -1.99
N LEU A 76 1.82 -7.71 -2.15
CA LEU A 76 2.31 -6.90 -1.03
C LEU A 76 2.00 -5.41 -1.23
N LEU A 77 1.69 -4.73 -0.13
CA LEU A 77 1.59 -3.28 -0.06
C LEU A 77 2.69 -2.74 0.85
N LEU A 78 3.46 -1.78 0.36
CA LEU A 78 4.35 -0.99 1.21
C LEU A 78 3.56 0.22 1.72
N VAL A 79 3.43 0.32 3.04
CA VAL A 79 2.45 1.22 3.67
C VAL A 79 3.12 2.07 4.73
N GLY A 80 3.11 3.38 4.49
CA GLY A 80 3.56 4.37 5.47
C GLY A 80 2.50 4.61 6.54
N TYR A 81 2.67 3.99 7.72
CA TYR A 81 1.90 4.29 8.91
C TYR A 81 2.48 5.51 9.65
N GLU A 82 3.80 5.65 9.62
CA GLU A 82 4.63 6.70 10.26
C GLU A 82 4.58 6.73 11.79
N SER A 83 3.40 6.79 12.41
CA SER A 83 3.23 6.86 13.86
C SER A 83 1.95 6.15 14.31
N GLY A 84 1.97 5.64 15.54
CA GLY A 84 0.79 5.12 16.24
C GLY A 84 0.07 6.17 17.08
N ASP A 85 0.43 7.45 16.97
CA ASP A 85 -0.21 8.55 17.68
C ASP A 85 -0.88 9.55 16.71
N ASP A 86 -2.20 9.71 16.85
CA ASP A 86 -2.99 10.58 15.96
C ASP A 86 -2.56 12.06 16.00
N GLN A 87 -2.04 12.57 17.13
CA GLN A 87 -1.55 13.95 17.22
C GLN A 87 -0.24 14.11 16.46
N ILE A 88 0.66 13.12 16.52
CA ILE A 88 1.89 13.12 15.71
C ILE A 88 1.56 13.02 14.21
N LEU A 89 0.61 12.16 13.84
CA LEU A 89 0.13 12.08 12.44
C LEU A 89 -0.46 13.41 11.96
N LEU A 90 -1.17 14.13 12.82
CA LEU A 90 -1.69 15.46 12.53
C LEU A 90 -0.56 16.49 12.33
N ASN A 91 0.45 16.48 13.21
CA ASN A 91 1.60 17.40 13.13
C ASN A 91 2.33 17.30 11.79
N ILE A 92 2.52 16.06 11.30
CA ILE A 92 3.21 15.81 10.02
C ILE A 92 2.26 15.87 8.81
N LYS A 93 0.98 16.21 9.02
CA LYS A 93 -0.05 16.28 7.98
C LYS A 93 -0.20 14.97 7.19
N LYS A 94 -0.10 13.82 7.86
CA LYS A 94 -0.20 12.51 7.20
C LYS A 94 -1.55 12.29 6.53
N GLY A 95 -2.62 12.89 7.06
CA GLY A 95 -3.99 12.73 6.55
C GLY A 95 -4.55 11.33 6.82
N LEU A 96 -4.11 10.68 7.90
CA LEU A 96 -4.47 9.32 8.29
C LEU A 96 -4.74 9.28 9.80
N ARG A 97 -5.68 8.43 10.23
CA ARG A 97 -5.96 8.15 11.64
C ARG A 97 -5.66 6.68 11.93
N THR A 98 -5.17 6.38 13.12
CA THR A 98 -4.74 5.03 13.54
C THR A 98 -5.86 3.99 13.47
N ASP A 99 -7.12 4.35 13.72
CA ASP A 99 -8.26 3.42 13.60
C ASP A 99 -8.55 3.04 12.13
N ILE A 100 -8.39 3.97 11.18
CA ILE A 100 -8.56 3.75 9.74
C ILE A 100 -7.47 2.79 9.29
N ALA A 101 -6.24 3.08 9.69
CA ALA A 101 -5.07 2.28 9.36
C ALA A 101 -5.16 0.86 9.95
N ARG A 102 -5.67 0.71 11.17
CA ARG A 102 -5.95 -0.59 11.78
C ARG A 102 -6.99 -1.40 11.00
N ARG A 103 -8.13 -0.79 10.62
CA ARG A 103 -9.15 -1.46 9.79
C ARG A 103 -8.56 -1.90 8.44
N PHE A 104 -7.75 -1.05 7.82
CA PHE A 104 -7.04 -1.39 6.60
C PHE A 104 -6.11 -2.60 6.77
N SER A 105 -5.35 -2.68 7.88
CA SER A 105 -4.49 -3.83 8.17
C SER A 105 -5.29 -5.13 8.34
N GLU A 106 -6.43 -5.06 9.02
CA GLU A 106 -7.35 -6.19 9.17
C GLU A 106 -7.92 -6.66 7.83
N ASP A 107 -8.30 -5.72 6.96
CA ASP A 107 -8.83 -6.01 5.63
C ASP A 107 -7.79 -6.66 4.73
N CYS A 108 -6.54 -6.17 4.75
CA CYS A 108 -5.42 -6.81 4.06
C CYS A 108 -5.20 -8.23 4.58
N ARG A 109 -5.23 -8.44 5.90
CA ARG A 109 -5.08 -9.78 6.51
C ARG A 109 -6.18 -10.74 6.08
N LYS A 110 -7.45 -10.31 6.07
CA LYS A 110 -8.60 -11.11 5.60
C LYS A 110 -8.43 -11.53 4.14
N LEU A 111 -7.89 -10.65 3.31
CA LEU A 111 -7.65 -10.91 1.88
C LEU A 111 -6.33 -11.66 1.60
N GLY A 112 -5.48 -11.86 2.61
CA GLY A 112 -4.15 -12.46 2.42
C GLY A 112 -3.19 -11.56 1.63
N ILE A 113 -3.34 -10.24 1.75
CA ILE A 113 -2.38 -9.25 1.25
C ILE A 113 -1.30 -9.06 2.31
N LYS A 114 -0.03 -9.13 1.93
CA LYS A 114 1.09 -8.83 2.83
C LYS A 114 1.26 -7.32 2.95
N ILE A 115 1.61 -6.84 4.14
CA ILE A 115 1.97 -5.45 4.34
C ILE A 115 3.47 -5.40 4.66
N HIS A 116 4.15 -4.38 4.14
CA HIS A 116 5.41 -3.90 4.67
C HIS A 116 5.11 -2.56 5.31
N GLY A 117 4.92 -2.54 6.62
CA GLY A 117 4.60 -1.31 7.35
C GLY A 117 5.87 -0.50 7.66
N THR A 118 5.87 0.79 7.32
CA THR A 118 6.95 1.70 7.70
C THR A 118 6.50 2.67 8.79
N PHE A 119 7.42 2.94 9.72
CA PHE A 119 7.25 3.83 10.87
C PHE A 119 8.48 4.72 11.01
N ILE A 120 8.29 5.93 11.56
CA ILE A 120 9.36 6.89 11.82
C ILE A 120 9.32 7.26 13.30
N LEU A 121 10.45 7.09 13.98
CA LEU A 121 10.63 7.54 15.36
C LEU A 121 11.42 8.85 15.37
N GLY A 122 11.01 9.80 16.23
CA GLY A 122 11.63 11.12 16.34
C GLY A 122 11.02 12.18 15.43
N LEU A 123 9.76 12.04 15.03
CA LEU A 123 9.03 13.08 14.30
C LEU A 123 8.84 14.36 15.14
N PRO A 124 8.62 15.53 14.52
CA PRO A 124 8.37 16.77 15.25
C PRO A 124 7.22 16.63 16.27
N GLY A 125 7.53 16.88 17.54
CA GLY A 125 6.59 16.75 18.65
C GLY A 125 6.53 15.38 19.31
N GLU A 126 7.31 14.39 18.86
CA GLU A 126 7.39 13.09 19.55
C GLU A 126 8.00 13.20 20.96
N THR A 127 7.45 12.39 21.85
CA THR A 127 7.99 12.13 23.19
C THR A 127 8.29 10.64 23.34
N LYS A 128 8.92 10.24 24.45
CA LYS A 128 9.13 8.82 24.75
C LYS A 128 7.81 8.05 24.81
N GLU A 129 6.76 8.70 25.31
CA GLU A 129 5.42 8.12 25.41
C GLU A 129 4.78 7.91 24.03
N THR A 130 4.89 8.87 23.11
CA THR A 130 4.35 8.70 21.74
C THR A 130 5.13 7.67 20.94
N ILE A 131 6.46 7.60 21.16
CA ILE A 131 7.31 6.54 20.59
C ILE A 131 6.84 5.18 21.07
N GLN A 132 6.63 5.02 22.38
CA GLN A 132 6.16 3.76 22.95
C GLN A 132 4.78 3.39 22.41
N LYS A 133 3.87 4.36 22.26
CA LYS A 133 2.56 4.15 21.63
C LYS A 133 2.68 3.69 20.17
N THR A 134 3.62 4.24 19.41
CA THR A 134 3.92 3.80 18.04
C THR A 134 4.42 2.37 18.01
N ILE A 135 5.32 1.99 18.93
CA ILE A 135 5.83 0.62 19.04
C ILE A 135 4.71 -0.38 19.37
N GLU A 136 3.87 -0.07 20.36
CA GLU A 136 2.74 -0.95 20.72
C GLU A 136 1.70 -1.04 19.60
N TYR A 137 1.42 0.08 18.91
CA TYR A 137 0.55 0.09 17.74
C TYR A 137 1.09 -0.79 16.61
N ALA A 138 2.40 -0.73 16.33
CA ALA A 138 3.03 -1.57 15.31
C ALA A 138 2.93 -3.07 15.63
N LYS A 139 3.15 -3.46 16.90
CA LYS A 139 2.99 -4.86 17.35
C LYS A 139 1.55 -5.34 17.19
N ASP A 140 0.59 -4.49 17.53
CA ASP A 140 -0.82 -4.80 17.54
C ASP A 140 -1.41 -4.95 16.13
N ILE A 141 -1.09 -4.02 15.22
CA ILE A 141 -1.53 -4.17 13.82
C ILE A 141 -0.75 -5.25 13.05
N ASN A 142 0.43 -5.66 13.55
CA ASN A 142 1.31 -6.69 13.00
C ASN A 142 1.38 -6.64 11.45
N PRO A 143 1.92 -5.54 10.89
CA PRO A 143 1.90 -5.27 9.47
C PRO A 143 2.91 -6.13 8.71
#